data_AF-A0A8X7BRQ2-F1
#
_entry.id   AF-A0A8X7BRQ2-F1
#
_cell.length_a   1.000
_cell.length_b   1.000
_cell.length_c   1.000
_cell.angle_alpha   90.00
_cell.angle_beta   90.00
_cell.angle_gamma   90.00
#
_symmetry.space_group_name_H-M   'P 1'
#
loop_
_entity.id
_entity.type
_entity.pdbx_description
1 polymer ?
#
loop_
_entity_poly.entity_id
_entity_poly.type
_entity_poly.pdbx_seq_one_letter_code
_entity_poly.pdbx_strand_id
1 'polypeptide(L)' 'MGNWQLEVFKLGLYISFPVGIFYIFNQPQLFEEWVVKTRRQLYPPIDDEGRLQFKEQIRKRRRLQMEKELLEKLKEVEK' A
#
# COMPACT_ATOMS: atom_id res chain seq x y z
N MET A 1 -18.77 -11.11 55.40
CA MET A 1 -17.66 -11.93 54.86
C MET A 1 -17.68 -11.96 53.31
N GLY A 2 -17.87 -10.81 52.64
CA GLY A 2 -18.01 -10.75 51.16
C GLY A 2 -16.85 -10.04 50.44
N ASN A 3 -15.90 -9.45 51.18
CA ASN A 3 -14.84 -8.62 50.59
C ASN A 3 -13.84 -9.45 49.76
N TRP A 4 -13.49 -10.65 50.22
CA TRP A 4 -12.53 -11.51 49.52
C TRP A 4 -13.06 -12.03 48.18
N GLN A 5 -14.38 -12.28 48.07
CA GLN A 5 -15.00 -12.70 46.81
C GLN A 5 -14.93 -11.59 45.75
N LEU A 6 -15.12 -10.33 46.19
CA LEU A 6 -14.98 -9.14 45.34
C LEU A 6 -13.54 -8.90 44.90
N GLU A 7 -12.56 -9.18 45.75
CA GLU A 7 -11.12 -9.09 45.40
C GLU A 7 -10.71 -10.13 44.37
N VAL A 8 -11.15 -11.39 44.55
CA VAL A 8 -10.91 -12.46 43.57
C VAL A 8 -11.56 -12.14 42.23
N PHE A 9 -12.78 -11.57 42.24
CA PHE A 9 -13.43 -11.11 41.02
C PHE A 9 -12.64 -10.00 40.31
N LYS A 10 -12.16 -8.99 41.04
CA LYS A 10 -11.31 -7.92 40.47
C LYS A 10 -10.03 -8.48 39.86
N LEU A 11 -9.36 -9.40 40.56
CA LEU A 11 -8.15 -10.06 40.06
C LEU A 11 -8.43 -10.85 38.77
N GLY A 12 -9.54 -11.60 38.74
CA GLY A 12 -9.99 -12.31 37.54
C GLY A 12 -10.28 -11.37 36.38
N LEU A 13 -10.85 -10.19 36.65
CA LEU A 13 -11.10 -9.16 35.64
C LEU A 13 -9.78 -8.55 35.12
N TYR A 14 -8.83 -8.26 36.00
CA TYR A 14 -7.52 -7.74 35.61
C TYR A 14 -6.69 -8.71 34.79
N ILE A 15 -6.87 -10.03 34.97
CA ILE A 15 -6.18 -11.05 34.18
C ILE A 15 -6.92 -11.33 32.88
N SER A 16 -8.25 -11.49 32.93
CA SER A 16 -9.05 -11.81 31.75
C SER A 16 -9.16 -10.66 30.75
N PHE A 17 -9.10 -9.41 31.22
CA PHE A 17 -9.17 -8.22 30.36
C PHE A 17 -8.02 -8.13 29.35
N PRO A 18 -6.72 -8.11 29.75
CA PRO A 18 -5.62 -8.05 28.80
C PRO A 18 -5.53 -9.30 27.94
N VAL A 19 -5.86 -10.48 28.47
CA VAL A 19 -5.85 -11.74 27.71
C VAL A 19 -6.96 -11.77 26.67
N GLY A 20 -8.16 -11.30 27.00
CA GLY A 20 -9.29 -11.21 26.08
C GLY A 20 -9.04 -10.19 24.97
N ILE A 21 -8.49 -9.03 25.30
CA ILE A 21 -8.06 -8.04 24.30
C ILE A 21 -6.98 -8.66 23.40
N PHE A 22 -5.94 -9.26 23.97
CA PHE A 22 -4.91 -9.91 23.16
C PHE A 22 -5.46 -10.99 22.24
N TYR A 23 -6.43 -11.78 22.70
CA TYR A 23 -7.07 -12.82 21.89
C TYR A 23 -7.87 -12.25 20.72
N ILE A 24 -8.61 -11.16 20.93
CA ILE A 24 -9.40 -10.50 19.88
C ILE A 24 -8.48 -9.81 18.87
N PHE A 25 -7.45 -9.10 19.33
CA PHE A 25 -6.57 -8.31 18.47
C PHE A 25 -5.48 -9.12 17.77
N ASN A 26 -5.13 -10.32 18.24
CA ASN A 26 -4.19 -11.21 17.57
C ASN A 26 -4.82 -12.03 16.43
N GLN A 27 -6.10 -11.81 16.11
CA GLN A 27 -6.74 -12.46 14.98
C GLN A 27 -6.22 -11.86 13.66
N PRO A 28 -5.60 -12.65 12.77
CA PRO A 28 -5.04 -12.15 11.51
C PRO A 28 -6.08 -11.50 10.59
N GLN A 29 -7.36 -11.81 10.77
CA GLN A 29 -8.47 -11.27 9.97
C GLN A 29 -8.59 -9.74 10.07
N LEU A 30 -8.45 -9.17 11.28
CA LEU A 30 -8.54 -7.72 11.47
C LEU A 30 -7.33 -7.00 10.85
N PHE A 31 -6.17 -7.66 10.89
CA PHE A 31 -4.94 -7.16 10.33
C PHE A 31 -4.95 -7.21 8.80
N GLU A 32 -5.45 -8.29 8.20
CA GLU A 32 -5.54 -8.43 6.75
C GLU A 32 -6.44 -7.36 6.14
N GLU A 33 -7.64 -7.12 6.68
CA GLU A 33 -8.52 -6.07 6.15
C GLU A 33 -7.88 -4.67 6.23
N TRP A 34 -7.25 -4.35 7.37
CA TRP A 34 -6.61 -3.05 7.56
C TRP A 34 -5.38 -2.87 6.64
N VAL A 35 -4.52 -3.88 6.54
CA VAL A 35 -3.32 -3.83 5.68
C VAL A 35 -3.71 -3.83 4.21
N VAL A 36 -4.63 -4.70 3.79
CA VAL A 36 -5.09 -4.78 2.39
C VAL A 36 -5.74 -3.47 1.97
N LYS A 37 -6.59 -2.88 2.82
CA LYS A 37 -7.20 -1.57 2.56
C LYS A 37 -6.17 -0.46 2.44
N THR A 38 -5.21 -0.40 3.36
CA THR A 38 -4.11 0.58 3.33
C THR A 38 -3.27 0.42 2.07
N ARG A 39 -2.91 -0.81 1.71
CA ARG A 39 -2.13 -1.12 0.51
C ARG A 39 -2.87 -0.74 -0.76
N ARG A 40 -4.19 -0.96 -0.82
CA ARG A 40 -5.04 -0.62 -1.98
C ARG A 40 -5.26 0.88 -2.15
N GLN A 41 -5.26 1.65 -1.05
CA GLN A 41 -5.29 3.12 -1.10
C GLN A 41 -3.97 3.70 -1.61
N LEU A 42 -2.84 3.17 -1.13
CA LEU A 42 -1.52 3.68 -1.49
C LEU A 42 -1.09 3.25 -2.90
N TYR A 43 -1.48 2.05 -3.30
CA TYR A 43 -1.23 1.48 -4.63
C TYR A 43 -2.57 1.11 -5.27
N PRO A 44 -3.27 2.09 -5.87
CA PRO A 44 -4.46 1.77 -6.65
C PRO A 44 -4.08 0.74 -7.72
N PRO A 45 -4.93 -0.27 -7.97
CA PRO A 45 -4.69 -1.23 -9.04
C PRO A 45 -4.58 -0.45 -10.35
N ILE A 46 -3.38 -0.47 -10.93
CA ILE A 46 -3.13 0.23 -12.19
C ILE A 46 -3.88 -0.55 -13.26
N ASP A 47 -4.88 0.10 -13.85
CA ASP A 47 -5.63 -0.47 -14.97
C ASP A 47 -4.66 -0.84 -16.10
N ASP A 48 -4.83 -2.02 -16.68
CA ASP A 48 -3.92 -2.53 -17.72
C ASP A 48 -3.91 -1.59 -18.93
N GLU A 49 -5.02 -0.91 -19.19
CA GLU A 49 -5.16 0.12 -20.22
C GLU A 49 -4.31 1.37 -19.91
N GLY A 50 -4.30 1.81 -18.65
CA GLY A 50 -3.45 2.92 -18.19
C GLY A 50 -1.95 2.63 -18.32
N ARG A 51 -1.55 1.37 -18.07
CA ARG A 51 -0.16 0.92 -18.31
C ARG A 51 0.22 0.96 -19.78
N LEU A 52 -0.70 0.56 -20.66
CA LEU A 52 -0.47 0.55 -22.09
C LEU A 52 -0.31 1.98 -22.63
N GLN A 53 -1.23 2.87 -22.27
CA GLN A 53 -1.18 4.29 -22.66
C GLN A 53 0.09 4.97 -22.15
N PHE A 54 0.50 4.72 -20.91
CA PHE A 54 1.74 5.26 -20.36
C PHE A 54 2.98 4.81 -21.14
N LYS A 55 3.06 3.52 -21.50
CA LYS A 55 4.15 2.98 -22.34
C LYS A 55 4.17 3.61 -23.73
N GLU A 56 3.01 3.81 -24.35
CA GLU A 56 2.93 4.46 -25.65
C GLU A 56 3.40 5.91 -25.61
N GLN A 57 3.01 6.67 -24.58
CA GLN A 57 3.45 8.06 -24.40
C GLN A 57 4.97 8.16 -24.23
N ILE A 58 5.58 7.26 -23.43
CA ILE A 58 7.04 7.19 -23.30
C ILE A 58 7.69 6.89 -24.66
N ARG A 59 7.14 5.94 -25.41
CA ARG A 59 7.68 5.55 -26.72
C ARG A 59 7.59 6.69 -27.73
N LYS A 60 6.47 7.42 -27.76
CA LYS A 60 6.28 8.61 -28.61
C LYS A 60 7.29 9.70 -28.28
N ARG A 61 7.47 10.05 -27.00
CA ARG A 61 8.47 11.06 -26.60
C ARG A 61 9.89 10.67 -27.00
N ARG A 62 10.28 9.41 -26.82
CA ARG A 62 11.62 8.93 -27.19
C ARG A 62 11.87 9.01 -28.70
N ARG A 63 10.87 8.70 -29.52
CA ARG A 63 10.95 8.84 -30.99
C ARG A 63 11.17 10.30 -31.41
N LEU A 64 10.37 11.21 -30.87
CA LEU A 64 10.50 12.65 -31.16
C LEU A 64 11.87 13.22 -30.74
N GLN A 65 12.44 12.73 -29.64
CA GLN A 65 13.81 13.12 -29.24
C GLN A 65 14.86 12.60 -30.23
N MET A 66 14.76 11.34 -30.65
CA MET A 66 15.67 10.76 -31.67
C MET A 66 15.58 11.50 -33.01
N GLU A 67 14.36 11.82 -33.47
CA GLU A 67 14.17 12.57 -34.72
C GLU A 67 14.82 13.95 -34.66
N LYS A 68 14.66 14.66 -33.53
CA LYS A 68 15.32 15.96 -33.32
C LYS A 68 16.84 15.86 -33.34
N GLU A 69 17.40 14.87 -32.63
CA GLU A 69 18.85 14.65 -32.59
C GLU A 69 19.41 14.30 -33.98
N LEU A 70 18.68 13.50 -34.77
CA LEU A 70 19.07 13.18 -36.14
C LEU A 70 19.04 14.42 -37.05
N LEU A 71 18.00 15.25 -36.92
CA LEU A 71 17.87 16.52 -37.64
C LEU A 71 19.00 17.51 -37.32
N GLU A 72 19.42 17.59 -36.06
CA GLU A 72 20.58 18.41 -35.67
C GLU A 72 21.87 17.90 -36.31
N LYS A 73 22.13 16.58 -36.26
CA LYS A 73 23.31 15.98 -36.89
C LYS A 73 23.33 16.18 -38.41
N LEU A 74 22.19 16.07 -39.09
CA LEU A 74 22.12 16.32 -40.54
C LEU A 74 22.45 17.78 -40.88
N LYS A 75 21.97 18.75 -40.08
CA LYS A 75 22.30 20.17 -40.25
C LYS A 75 23.76 20.50 -39.96
N GLU A 76 24.39 19.79 -39.04
CA GLU A 76 25.83 19.93 -38.77
C GLU A 76 26.69 19.37 -39.91
N VAL A 77 26.23 18.33 -40.61
CA VAL A 77 26.94 17.73 -41.75
C VAL A 77 26.78 18.56 -43.04
N GLU A 78 25.66 19.26 -43.22
CA GLU A 78 25.44 20.16 -44.37
C GLU A 78 26.17 21.50 -44.27
N LYS A 79 26.76 21.84 -43.12
CA LYS A 79 27.41 23.13 -42.84
C LYS A 79 28.93 23.05 -42.95
#